data_AF-A0A520HJF1-F1
#
_entry.id   AF-A0A520HJF1-F1
#
_cell.length_a   1.000
_cell.length_b   1.000
_cell.length_c   1.000
_cell.angle_alpha   90.00
_cell.angle_beta   90.00
_cell.angle_gamma   90.00
#
_symmetry.space_group_name_H-M   'P 1'
#
loop_
_entity.id
_entity.type
_entity.pdbx_description
1 polymer ?
#
loop_
_entity_poly.entity_id
_entity_poly.type
_entity_poly.pdbx_seq_one_letter_code
_entity_poly.pdbx_strand_id
1 'polypeptide(L)'
;RYDAGKVPLNCAEGYIRQIIGWREYMRGIYWREGPDYVDRNFLDHHRNLPGWYWTGKTDMHCLADTIDGTLRHAYAHHIQRLMITGNFALLIGADPRQVHIWYLEVYTDAYEWVELPNTLGMSQFADGGLLGSKPYVSSGAYINRMSDYCGSCRYDVKQRTGPDACPFNSLYWDFLARHEDKLGDNRRLAMPYRTWAKTEPAERERIRAQAATFLASLDASGDAGY
;
A
#
# COMPACT_ATOMS: atom_id res chain seq x y z
N ARG A 1 -33.49 4.46 5.12
CA ARG A 1 -33.06 5.73 4.47
C ARG A 1 -33.19 5.66 2.95
N TYR A 2 -32.75 4.57 2.33
CA TYR A 2 -32.98 4.31 0.89
C TYR A 2 -34.48 4.19 0.55
N ASP A 3 -35.25 3.36 1.26
CA ASP A 3 -36.70 3.21 1.00
C ASP A 3 -37.51 4.50 1.15
N ALA A 4 -36.96 5.47 1.89
CA ALA A 4 -37.52 6.80 2.07
C ALA A 4 -37.00 7.83 1.03
N GLY A 5 -36.28 7.39 0.00
CA GLY A 5 -35.73 8.23 -1.07
C GLY A 5 -34.59 9.18 -0.65
N LYS A 6 -34.00 9.02 0.54
CA LYS A 6 -33.04 10.00 1.11
C LYS A 6 -31.58 9.78 0.70
N VAL A 7 -31.26 8.66 0.07
CA VAL A 7 -29.91 8.30 -0.40
C VAL A 7 -30.03 7.49 -1.67
N PRO A 8 -29.16 7.71 -2.67
CA PRO A 8 -29.19 6.94 -3.91
C PRO A 8 -28.72 5.50 -3.68
N LEU A 9 -29.15 4.59 -4.54
CA LEU A 9 -28.89 3.15 -4.39
C LEU A 9 -27.40 2.82 -4.32
N ASN A 10 -26.57 3.46 -5.15
CA ASN A 10 -25.13 3.21 -5.16
C ASN A 10 -24.44 3.56 -3.83
N CYS A 11 -24.94 4.56 -3.09
CA CYS A 11 -24.43 4.89 -1.76
C CYS A 11 -24.89 3.85 -0.72
N ALA A 12 -26.17 3.46 -0.76
CA ALA A 12 -26.72 2.48 0.17
C ALA A 12 -26.06 1.10 -0.02
N GLU A 13 -26.02 0.61 -1.25
CA GLU A 13 -25.37 -0.65 -1.62
C GLU A 13 -23.88 -0.61 -1.28
N GLY A 14 -23.18 0.46 -1.66
CA GLY A 14 -21.75 0.60 -1.41
C GLY A 14 -21.40 0.51 0.07
N TYR A 15 -22.17 1.19 0.93
CA TYR A 15 -22.02 1.12 2.38
C TYR A 15 -22.34 -0.28 2.93
N ILE A 16 -23.49 -0.85 2.56
CA ILE A 16 -23.93 -2.17 3.04
C ILE A 16 -22.91 -3.25 2.66
N ARG A 17 -22.38 -3.21 1.43
CA ARG A 17 -21.38 -4.16 0.92
C ARG A 17 -20.07 -4.13 1.72
N GLN A 18 -19.69 -3.00 2.32
CA GLN A 18 -18.51 -2.98 3.19
C GLN A 18 -18.73 -3.80 4.47
N ILE A 19 -19.98 -3.84 4.96
CA ILE A 19 -20.34 -4.54 6.19
C ILE A 19 -20.66 -6.01 5.91
N ILE A 20 -21.72 -6.30 5.17
CA ILE A 20 -22.16 -7.69 4.96
C ILE A 20 -21.30 -8.45 3.93
N GLY A 21 -20.53 -7.71 3.13
CA GLY A 21 -19.55 -8.27 2.20
C GLY A 21 -18.18 -8.33 2.86
N TRP A 22 -17.42 -7.24 2.79
CA TRP A 22 -16.01 -7.23 3.18
C TRP A 22 -15.78 -7.61 4.65
N ARG A 23 -16.47 -6.99 5.62
CA ARG A 23 -16.24 -7.29 7.03
C ARG A 23 -16.53 -8.76 7.37
N GLU A 24 -17.63 -9.33 6.88
CA GLU A 24 -17.94 -10.75 7.08
C GLU A 24 -16.98 -11.67 6.32
N TYR A 25 -16.56 -11.29 5.10
CA TYR A 25 -15.59 -12.04 4.31
C TYR A 25 -14.23 -12.12 5.00
N MET A 26 -13.71 -10.99 5.50
CA MET A 26 -12.44 -10.92 6.24
C MET A 26 -12.47 -11.83 7.47
N ARG A 27 -13.57 -11.80 8.23
CA ARG A 27 -13.78 -12.71 9.37
C ARG A 27 -13.72 -14.17 8.95
N GLY A 28 -14.37 -14.52 7.84
CA GLY A 28 -14.36 -15.87 7.30
C GLY A 28 -12.96 -16.33 6.89
N ILE A 29 -12.18 -15.45 6.23
CA ILE A 29 -10.80 -15.74 5.84
C ILE A 29 -9.94 -15.98 7.07
N TYR A 30 -9.97 -15.09 8.07
CA TYR A 30 -9.14 -15.21 9.26
C TYR A 30 -9.27 -16.59 9.93
N TRP A 31 -10.49 -17.03 10.19
CA TRP A 31 -10.72 -18.34 10.83
C TRP A 31 -10.45 -19.53 9.90
N ARG A 32 -10.63 -19.37 8.59
CA ARG A 32 -10.36 -20.43 7.61
C ARG A 32 -8.87 -20.69 7.44
N GLU A 33 -8.06 -19.63 7.38
CA GLU A 33 -6.62 -19.75 7.13
C GLU A 33 -5.83 -20.07 8.42
N GLY A 34 -6.39 -19.78 9.59
CA GLY A 34 -5.84 -20.20 10.88
C GLY A 34 -4.64 -19.36 11.34
N PRO A 35 -4.00 -19.76 12.45
CA PRO A 35 -2.97 -18.95 13.13
C PRO A 35 -1.73 -18.70 12.26
N ASP A 36 -1.36 -19.64 11.40
CA ASP A 36 -0.16 -19.53 10.54
C ASP A 36 -0.35 -18.56 9.36
N TYR A 37 -1.56 -17.99 9.19
CA TYR A 37 -1.81 -17.03 8.12
C TYR A 37 -0.90 -15.79 8.25
N VAL A 38 -0.57 -15.37 9.47
CA VAL A 38 0.33 -14.24 9.76
C VAL A 38 1.76 -14.43 9.23
N ASP A 39 2.19 -15.67 9.00
CA ASP A 39 3.53 -16.00 8.51
C ASP A 39 3.66 -16.01 6.99
N ARG A 40 2.57 -15.74 6.26
CA ARG A 40 2.60 -15.72 4.80
C ARG A 40 3.38 -14.53 4.28
N ASN A 41 4.34 -14.81 3.39
CA ASN A 41 5.19 -13.81 2.77
C ASN A 41 5.47 -14.17 1.30
N PHE A 42 4.42 -14.23 0.48
CA PHE A 42 4.47 -14.63 -0.92
C PHE A 42 5.53 -13.86 -1.73
N LEU A 43 5.70 -12.56 -1.47
CA LEU A 43 6.65 -11.69 -2.19
C LEU A 43 8.07 -11.70 -1.61
N ASP A 44 8.30 -12.42 -0.51
CA ASP A 44 9.59 -12.55 0.18
C ASP A 44 10.17 -11.19 0.63
N HIS A 45 9.34 -10.40 1.32
CA HIS A 45 9.66 -9.06 1.81
C HIS A 45 10.21 -9.10 3.24
N HIS A 46 11.34 -8.42 3.48
CA HIS A 46 12.09 -8.46 4.76
C HIS A 46 12.58 -7.08 5.23
N ARG A 47 12.24 -6.00 4.54
CA ARG A 47 12.71 -4.66 4.95
C ARG A 47 11.99 -4.24 6.22
N ASN A 48 12.72 -3.62 7.15
CA ASN A 48 12.10 -3.02 8.33
C ASN A 48 11.13 -1.90 7.93
N LEU A 49 9.99 -1.84 8.60
CA LEU A 49 9.07 -0.73 8.43
C LEU A 49 9.79 0.57 8.87
N PRO A 50 9.86 1.62 8.03
CA PRO A 50 10.58 2.82 8.38
C PRO A 50 10.06 3.45 9.68
N GLY A 51 10.95 3.83 10.60
CA GLY A 51 10.57 4.32 11.93
C GLY A 51 9.67 5.56 11.91
N TRP A 52 9.68 6.35 10.82
CA TRP A 52 8.75 7.46 10.65
C TRP A 52 7.29 7.06 10.47
N TYR A 53 6.95 5.77 10.29
CA TYR A 53 5.57 5.27 10.45
C TYR A 53 5.00 5.54 11.85
N TRP A 54 5.86 5.66 12.87
CA TRP A 54 5.47 5.96 14.25
C TRP A 54 5.47 7.45 14.58
N THR A 55 6.06 8.29 13.72
CA THR A 55 6.26 9.72 14.02
C THR A 55 5.65 10.67 13.00
N GLY A 56 5.30 10.19 11.81
CA GLY A 56 4.85 11.01 10.68
C GLY A 56 5.95 11.88 10.05
N LYS A 57 7.20 11.77 10.51
CA LYS A 57 8.32 12.62 10.05
C LYS A 57 8.88 12.14 8.71
N THR A 58 8.20 12.50 7.64
CA THR A 58 8.61 12.24 6.27
C THR A 58 8.27 13.41 5.37
N ASP A 59 9.08 13.64 4.34
CA ASP A 59 8.82 14.68 3.34
C ASP A 59 7.69 14.31 2.37
N MET A 60 7.28 13.04 2.33
CA MET A 60 6.18 12.57 1.49
C MET A 60 4.85 13.03 2.11
N HIS A 61 4.36 14.20 1.71
CA HIS A 61 3.20 14.86 2.32
C HIS A 61 1.97 13.96 2.50
N CYS A 62 1.66 13.09 1.53
CA CYS A 62 0.53 12.16 1.66
C CYS A 62 0.69 11.17 2.83
N LEU A 63 1.91 10.66 3.04
CA LEU A 63 2.24 9.78 4.16
C LEU A 63 2.30 10.56 5.47
N ALA A 64 2.93 11.73 5.47
CA ALA A 64 3.02 12.60 6.64
C ALA A 64 1.62 12.93 7.18
N ASP A 65 0.73 13.46 6.33
CA ASP A 65 -0.64 13.83 6.72
C ASP A 65 -1.48 12.61 7.15
N THR A 66 -1.39 11.49 6.42
CA THR A 66 -2.13 10.28 6.79
C THR A 66 -1.67 9.71 8.13
N ILE A 67 -0.35 9.62 8.37
CA ILE A 67 0.20 9.08 9.61
C ILE A 67 -0.08 10.03 10.78
N ASP A 68 0.11 11.32 10.58
CA ASP A 68 -0.20 12.34 11.59
C ASP A 68 -1.69 12.36 11.97
N GLY A 69 -2.59 12.24 10.99
CA GLY A 69 -4.03 12.03 11.25
C GLY A 69 -4.30 10.76 12.06
N THR A 70 -3.65 9.65 11.71
CA THR A 70 -3.71 8.40 12.48
C THR A 70 -3.22 8.58 13.92
N LEU A 71 -2.09 9.24 14.15
CA LEU A 71 -1.53 9.45 15.49
C LEU A 71 -2.43 10.33 16.36
N ARG A 72 -3.12 11.32 15.78
CA ARG A 72 -4.04 12.19 16.53
C ARG A 72 -5.41 11.58 16.80
N HIS A 73 -5.89 10.72 15.91
CA HIS A 73 -7.29 10.30 15.90
C HIS A 73 -7.49 8.79 16.01
N ALA A 74 -6.41 8.01 15.98
CA ALA A 74 -6.42 6.55 15.86
C ALA A 74 -7.37 6.06 14.75
N TYR A 75 -7.43 6.82 13.66
CA TYR A 75 -8.32 6.62 12.52
C TYR A 75 -7.72 7.17 11.24
N ALA A 76 -7.80 6.35 10.19
CA ALA A 76 -7.70 6.75 8.79
C ALA A 76 -8.78 5.99 8.01
N HIS A 77 -9.34 6.61 6.98
CA HIS A 77 -10.37 5.94 6.18
C HIS A 77 -9.75 4.89 5.26
N HIS A 78 -10.56 3.96 4.74
CA HIS A 78 -10.07 2.78 4.01
C HIS A 78 -9.03 3.08 2.91
N ILE A 79 -9.24 4.09 2.06
CA ILE A 79 -8.32 4.37 0.95
C ILE A 79 -6.98 4.98 1.38
N GLN A 80 -6.91 5.64 2.55
CA GLN A 80 -5.65 6.08 3.16
C GLN A 80 -4.83 4.86 3.61
N ARG A 81 -5.48 3.93 4.34
CA ARG A 81 -4.86 2.67 4.74
C ARG A 81 -4.35 1.89 3.52
N LEU A 82 -5.21 1.66 2.54
CA LEU A 82 -4.86 0.83 1.39
C LEU A 82 -3.83 1.50 0.45
N MET A 83 -4.10 2.73 0.00
CA MET A 83 -3.37 3.31 -1.13
C MET A 83 -2.29 4.32 -0.76
N ILE A 84 -2.20 4.72 0.52
CA ILE A 84 -1.12 5.58 1.02
C ILE A 84 -0.13 4.74 1.83
N THR A 85 -0.46 4.39 3.08
CA THR A 85 0.45 3.69 3.99
C THR A 85 0.68 2.24 3.59
N GLY A 86 -0.36 1.54 3.13
CA GLY A 86 -0.30 0.15 2.68
C GLY A 86 0.44 -0.02 1.35
N ASN A 87 0.08 0.78 0.35
CA ASN A 87 0.77 0.83 -0.94
C ASN A 87 2.26 1.16 -0.76
N PHE A 88 2.62 2.15 0.07
CA PHE A 88 4.02 2.46 0.29
C PHE A 88 4.79 1.30 0.93
N ALA A 89 4.25 0.69 2.00
CA ALA A 89 4.85 -0.46 2.66
C ALA A 89 5.12 -1.61 1.68
N LEU A 90 4.14 -1.90 0.81
CA LEU A 90 4.25 -2.93 -0.21
C LEU A 90 5.33 -2.58 -1.25
N LEU A 91 5.35 -1.32 -1.70
CA LEU A 91 6.30 -0.85 -2.70
C LEU A 91 7.75 -0.88 -2.21
N ILE A 92 7.99 -0.61 -0.92
CA ILE A 92 9.33 -0.69 -0.33
C ILE A 92 9.71 -2.12 0.06
N GLY A 93 8.80 -3.09 -0.04
CA GLY A 93 9.07 -4.46 0.37
C GLY A 93 9.24 -4.62 1.88
N ALA A 94 8.43 -3.89 2.66
CA ALA A 94 8.41 -4.00 4.11
C ALA A 94 7.94 -5.40 4.54
N ASP A 95 8.53 -5.91 5.63
CA ASP A 95 8.10 -7.16 6.25
C ASP A 95 6.60 -7.10 6.58
N PRO A 96 5.76 -7.98 5.99
CA PRO A 96 4.32 -7.99 6.22
C PRO A 96 3.94 -8.10 7.70
N ARG A 97 4.77 -8.75 8.52
CA ARG A 97 4.55 -8.87 9.97
C ARG A 97 4.69 -7.51 10.67
N GLN A 98 5.67 -6.69 10.28
CA GLN A 98 5.82 -5.34 10.84
C GLN A 98 4.68 -4.42 10.40
N VAL A 99 4.22 -4.58 9.16
CA VAL A 99 3.05 -3.83 8.65
C VAL A 99 1.80 -4.23 9.42
N HIS A 100 1.57 -5.53 9.63
CA HIS A 100 0.49 -6.07 10.46
C HIS A 100 0.50 -5.49 11.87
N ILE A 101 1.64 -5.53 12.56
CA ILE A 101 1.78 -4.98 13.92
C ILE A 101 1.40 -3.48 13.93
N TRP A 102 1.93 -2.69 12.98
CA TRP A 102 1.60 -1.27 12.92
C TRP A 102 0.10 -1.02 12.74
N TYR A 103 -0.55 -1.70 11.79
CA TYR A 103 -2.00 -1.56 11.57
C TYR A 103 -2.82 -2.01 12.78
N LEU A 104 -2.39 -3.06 13.48
CA LEU A 104 -3.05 -3.57 14.67
C LEU A 104 -2.96 -2.60 15.86
N GLU A 105 -1.85 -1.87 15.99
CA GLU A 105 -1.61 -0.96 17.11
C GLU A 105 -2.24 0.43 16.94
N VAL A 106 -2.23 0.98 15.73
CA VAL A 106 -2.50 2.43 15.53
C VAL A 106 -3.97 2.79 15.29
N TYR A 107 -4.84 1.81 15.00
CA TYR A 107 -6.26 2.08 14.72
C TYR A 107 -7.18 1.52 15.80
N THR A 108 -8.09 2.36 16.31
CA THR A 108 -9.08 1.99 17.33
C THR A 108 -10.05 0.89 16.92
N ASP A 109 -10.20 0.65 15.62
CA ASP A 109 -11.06 -0.40 15.05
C ASP A 109 -10.29 -1.68 14.69
N ALA A 110 -9.00 -1.76 15.02
CA ALA A 110 -8.17 -2.90 14.69
C ALA A 110 -8.28 -4.02 15.73
N TYR A 111 -8.76 -5.17 15.25
CA TYR A 111 -8.69 -6.46 15.92
C TYR A 111 -8.16 -7.45 14.89
N GLU A 112 -7.32 -8.40 15.30
CA GLU A 112 -6.58 -9.27 14.38
C GLU A 112 -7.49 -9.94 13.33
N TRP A 113 -8.69 -10.38 13.71
CA TRP A 113 -9.62 -11.04 12.79
C TRP A 113 -10.08 -10.19 11.59
N VAL A 114 -10.08 -8.87 11.73
CA VAL A 114 -10.43 -7.93 10.66
C VAL A 114 -9.19 -7.29 10.06
N GLU A 115 -8.18 -7.00 10.88
CA GLU A 115 -6.97 -6.30 10.47
C GLU A 115 -6.06 -7.22 9.65
N LEU A 116 -5.76 -8.44 10.12
CA LEU A 116 -4.75 -9.30 9.51
C LEU A 116 -5.09 -9.67 8.04
N PRO A 117 -6.33 -10.08 7.68
CA PRO A 117 -6.67 -10.35 6.28
C PRO A 117 -6.66 -9.09 5.39
N ASN A 118 -7.00 -7.92 5.95
CA ASN A 118 -6.89 -6.66 5.22
C ASN A 118 -5.42 -6.29 4.98
N THR A 119 -4.57 -6.43 5.98
CA THR A 119 -3.16 -6.05 5.88
C THR A 119 -2.40 -7.05 5.04
N LEU A 120 -2.37 -8.32 5.43
CA LEU A 120 -1.55 -9.35 4.80
C LEU A 120 -2.04 -9.66 3.38
N GLY A 121 -3.34 -9.90 3.21
CA GLY A 121 -3.92 -10.28 1.94
C GLY A 121 -4.22 -9.11 1.02
N MET A 122 -5.14 -8.21 1.44
CA MET A 122 -5.58 -7.11 0.57
C MET A 122 -4.46 -6.09 0.33
N SER A 123 -3.79 -5.61 1.39
CA SER A 123 -2.82 -4.53 1.25
C SER A 123 -1.45 -5.01 0.79
N GLN A 124 -0.92 -6.08 1.38
CA GLN A 124 0.46 -6.53 1.14
C GLN A 124 0.57 -7.66 0.12
N PHE A 125 -0.55 -8.25 -0.32
CA PHE A 125 -0.55 -9.37 -1.27
C PHE A 125 0.34 -10.55 -0.83
N ALA A 126 0.59 -10.66 0.48
CA ALA A 126 1.54 -11.59 1.06
C ALA A 126 0.99 -13.03 1.10
N ASP A 127 -0.29 -13.22 0.81
CA ASP A 127 -0.91 -14.54 0.61
C ASP A 127 -0.99 -15.00 -0.85
N GLY A 128 -0.43 -14.25 -1.78
CA GLY A 128 -0.41 -14.62 -3.21
C GLY A 128 -1.74 -14.44 -3.94
N GLY A 129 -2.69 -13.70 -3.37
CA GLY A 129 -3.92 -13.29 -4.05
C GLY A 129 -5.17 -14.04 -3.61
N LEU A 130 -5.22 -14.45 -2.34
CA LEU A 130 -6.39 -15.10 -1.77
C LEU A 130 -7.59 -14.13 -1.69
N LEU A 131 -7.36 -12.88 -1.32
CA LEU A 131 -8.41 -11.85 -1.18
C LEU A 131 -8.53 -10.90 -2.38
N GLY A 132 -7.55 -10.92 -3.29
CA GLY A 132 -7.48 -9.98 -4.40
C GLY A 132 -6.79 -10.61 -5.60
N SER A 133 -7.29 -10.32 -6.80
CA SER A 133 -6.70 -10.84 -8.04
C SER A 133 -5.42 -10.12 -8.49
N LYS A 134 -5.01 -9.05 -7.79
CA LYS A 134 -3.76 -8.31 -8.02
C LYS A 134 -3.32 -7.55 -6.76
N PRO A 135 -2.03 -7.25 -6.59
CA PRO A 135 -1.57 -6.32 -5.56
C PRO A 135 -2.11 -4.90 -5.80
N TYR A 136 -2.51 -4.21 -4.73
CA TYR A 136 -2.94 -2.82 -4.77
C TYR A 136 -1.76 -1.85 -4.72
N VAL A 137 -0.91 -1.92 -5.75
CA VAL A 137 0.20 -0.98 -5.95
C VAL A 137 -0.17 0.13 -6.91
N SER A 138 0.33 1.34 -6.65
CA SER A 138 0.19 2.46 -7.56
C SER A 138 1.34 3.46 -7.46
N SER A 139 1.65 4.11 -8.58
CA SER A 139 2.54 5.26 -8.60
C SER A 139 1.86 6.51 -8.04
N GLY A 140 2.62 7.61 -7.91
CA GLY A 140 2.10 8.89 -7.44
C GLY A 140 0.96 9.45 -8.31
N ALA A 141 0.86 9.03 -9.58
CA ALA A 141 -0.22 9.43 -10.48
C ALA A 141 -1.62 9.03 -9.98
N TYR A 142 -1.74 7.92 -9.22
CA TYR A 142 -3.00 7.56 -8.57
C TYR A 142 -3.32 8.54 -7.44
N ILE A 143 -2.35 8.79 -6.55
CA ILE A 143 -2.51 9.68 -5.40
C ILE A 143 -2.90 11.08 -5.87
N ASN A 144 -2.20 11.62 -6.87
CA ASN A 144 -2.50 12.95 -7.44
C ASN A 144 -3.90 13.04 -8.07
N ARG A 145 -4.46 11.94 -8.57
CA ARG A 145 -5.80 11.94 -9.16
C ARG A 145 -6.90 11.85 -8.09
N MET A 146 -6.61 11.19 -6.97
CA MET A 146 -7.60 10.83 -5.95
C MET A 146 -7.51 11.70 -4.68
N SER A 147 -6.59 12.66 -4.65
CA SER A 147 -6.35 13.54 -3.51
C SER A 147 -5.75 14.87 -3.98
N ASP A 148 -5.61 15.81 -3.05
CA ASP A 148 -4.94 17.10 -3.20
C ASP A 148 -3.53 17.13 -2.58
N TYR A 149 -3.05 16.02 -1.98
CA TYR A 149 -1.75 15.97 -1.29
C TYR A 149 -0.57 16.47 -2.14
N CYS A 150 -0.58 16.17 -3.44
CA CYS A 150 0.53 16.48 -4.33
C CYS A 150 0.69 17.99 -4.59
N GLY A 151 -0.36 18.79 -4.42
CA GLY A 151 -0.30 20.24 -4.64
C GLY A 151 0.61 20.97 -3.64
N SER A 152 0.79 20.41 -2.45
CA SER A 152 1.59 20.96 -1.35
C SER A 152 2.82 20.11 -1.01
N CYS A 153 3.12 19.10 -1.84
CA CYS A 153 4.23 18.19 -1.63
C CYS A 153 5.54 18.78 -2.19
N ARG A 154 6.68 18.55 -1.53
CA ARG A 154 7.99 18.93 -2.09
C ARG A 154 8.33 18.19 -3.38
N TYR A 155 7.76 17.00 -3.56
CA TYR A 155 8.04 16.14 -4.71
C TYR A 155 7.11 16.43 -5.88
N ASP A 156 7.67 16.53 -7.07
CA ASP A 156 6.94 16.57 -8.33
C ASP A 156 6.43 15.16 -8.68
N VAL A 157 5.11 14.98 -8.62
CA VAL A 157 4.44 13.73 -8.95
C VAL A 157 4.52 13.33 -10.42
N LYS A 158 4.88 14.26 -11.32
CA LYS A 158 5.05 13.98 -12.75
C LYS A 158 6.44 13.41 -13.08
N GLN A 159 7.42 13.61 -12.20
CA GLN A 159 8.79 13.14 -12.40
C GLN A 159 8.96 11.70 -11.91
N ARG A 160 9.65 10.87 -12.70
CA ARG A 160 9.97 9.47 -12.33
C ARG A 160 11.34 9.30 -11.70
N THR A 161 12.27 10.18 -12.05
CA THR A 161 13.66 10.19 -11.59
C THR A 161 14.10 11.64 -11.39
N GLY A 162 15.15 11.85 -10.59
CA GLY A 162 15.61 13.18 -10.18
C GLY A 162 15.40 13.46 -8.69
N PRO A 163 16.02 14.52 -8.17
CA PRO A 163 16.02 14.83 -6.73
C PRO A 163 14.62 15.15 -6.17
N ASP A 164 13.73 15.69 -7.01
CA ASP A 164 12.37 16.07 -6.64
C ASP A 164 11.32 15.07 -7.14
N ALA A 165 11.71 13.94 -7.71
CA ALA A 165 10.76 12.95 -8.19
C ALA A 165 9.99 12.28 -7.04
N CYS A 166 8.67 12.16 -7.18
CA CYS A 166 7.85 11.44 -6.21
C CYS A 166 8.32 9.97 -6.06
N PRO A 167 8.70 9.52 -4.85
CA PRO A 167 9.26 8.19 -4.64
C PRO A 167 8.36 7.05 -5.12
N PHE A 168 7.04 7.18 -4.99
CA PHE A 168 6.07 6.20 -5.49
C PHE A 168 6.25 5.88 -6.99
N ASN A 169 6.74 6.81 -7.80
CA ASN A 169 6.89 6.59 -9.24
C ASN A 169 8.00 5.60 -9.56
N SER A 170 9.18 5.77 -8.97
CA SER A 170 10.30 4.85 -9.18
C SER A 170 10.06 3.51 -8.48
N LEU A 171 9.56 3.55 -7.24
CA LEU A 171 9.23 2.36 -6.45
C LEU A 171 8.17 1.47 -7.12
N TYR A 172 7.16 2.06 -7.76
CA TYR A 172 6.12 1.30 -8.48
C TYR A 172 6.71 0.44 -9.60
N TRP A 173 7.60 1.01 -10.39
CA TRP A 173 8.23 0.28 -11.49
C TRP A 173 9.26 -0.72 -11.00
N ASP A 174 10.03 -0.37 -9.98
CA ASP A 174 10.95 -1.31 -9.33
C ASP A 174 10.21 -2.51 -8.72
N PHE A 175 9.08 -2.29 -8.04
CA PHE A 175 8.21 -3.34 -7.51
C PHE A 175 7.76 -4.32 -8.61
N LEU A 176 7.27 -3.82 -9.74
CA LEU A 176 6.84 -4.68 -10.84
C LEU A 176 8.02 -5.44 -11.44
N ALA A 177 9.16 -4.77 -11.63
CA ALA A 177 10.36 -5.38 -12.22
C ALA A 177 10.94 -6.49 -11.34
N ARG A 178 11.04 -6.29 -10.02
CA ARG A 178 11.65 -7.27 -9.10
C ARG A 178 10.76 -8.46 -8.78
N HIS A 179 9.46 -8.38 -9.08
CA HIS A 179 8.49 -9.45 -8.87
C HIS A 179 7.90 -9.99 -10.18
N GLU A 180 8.56 -9.75 -11.31
CA GLU A 180 8.10 -10.24 -12.63
C GLU A 180 7.99 -11.77 -12.67
N ASP A 181 8.83 -12.49 -11.92
CA ASP A 181 8.78 -13.94 -11.75
C ASP A 181 7.46 -14.44 -11.12
N LYS A 182 6.94 -13.70 -10.14
CA LYS A 182 5.71 -14.06 -9.40
C LYS A 182 4.45 -13.44 -10.01
N LEU A 183 4.58 -12.28 -10.65
CA LEU A 183 3.46 -11.43 -11.06
C LEU A 183 3.33 -11.25 -12.57
N GLY A 184 4.31 -11.66 -13.37
CA GLY A 184 4.35 -11.46 -14.83
C GLY A 184 3.16 -12.09 -15.57
N ASP A 185 2.70 -13.25 -15.09
CA ASP A 185 1.54 -13.97 -15.65
C ASP A 185 0.18 -13.42 -15.15
N ASN A 186 0.18 -12.44 -14.24
CA ASN A 186 -1.06 -11.86 -13.75
C ASN A 186 -1.73 -11.01 -14.84
N ARG A 187 -2.87 -11.51 -15.35
CA ARG A 187 -3.67 -10.85 -16.40
C ARG A 187 -4.06 -9.40 -16.08
N ARG A 188 -4.24 -9.05 -14.80
CA ARG A 188 -4.58 -7.68 -14.38
C ARG A 188 -3.36 -6.74 -14.41
N LEU A 189 -2.14 -7.28 -14.41
CA LEU A 189 -0.88 -6.55 -14.50
C LEU A 189 -0.25 -6.59 -15.91
N ALA A 190 -0.89 -7.28 -16.86
CA ALA A 190 -0.38 -7.40 -18.24
C ALA A 190 -0.11 -6.04 -18.92
N MET A 191 -0.96 -5.03 -18.68
CA MET A 191 -0.73 -3.69 -19.24
C MET A 191 0.48 -2.97 -18.63
N PRO A 192 0.61 -2.87 -17.28
CA PRO A 192 1.84 -2.42 -16.65
C PRO A 192 3.11 -3.11 -17.16
N TYR A 193 3.14 -4.45 -17.24
CA TYR A 193 4.30 -5.18 -17.74
C TYR A 193 4.60 -4.89 -19.21
N ARG A 194 3.57 -4.74 -20.07
CA ARG A 194 3.75 -4.31 -21.46
C ARG A 194 4.32 -2.89 -21.55
N THR A 195 3.90 -1.98 -20.68
CA THR A 195 4.46 -0.62 -20.62
C THR A 195 5.93 -0.67 -20.16
N TRP A 196 6.24 -1.47 -19.16
CA TRP A 196 7.61 -1.67 -18.69
C TRP A 196 8.51 -2.24 -19.80
N ALA A 197 8.05 -3.29 -20.50
CA ALA A 197 8.77 -3.92 -21.60
C ALA A 197 9.02 -3.00 -22.81
N LYS A 198 8.24 -1.93 -22.97
CA LYS A 198 8.42 -0.90 -24.01
C LYS A 198 9.28 0.29 -23.57
N THR A 199 9.57 0.41 -22.28
CA THR A 199 10.41 1.49 -21.76
C THR A 199 11.85 1.28 -22.23
N GLU A 200 12.56 2.34 -22.63
CA GLU A 200 13.95 2.20 -23.11
C GLU A 200 14.86 1.62 -22.02
N PRO A 201 15.84 0.75 -22.35
CA PRO A 201 16.72 0.13 -21.36
C PRO A 201 17.39 1.13 -20.42
N ALA A 202 17.91 2.24 -20.95
CA ALA A 202 18.53 3.30 -20.15
C ALA A 202 17.55 3.97 -19.19
N GLU A 203 16.27 4.13 -19.57
CA GLU A 203 15.25 4.66 -18.66
C GLU A 203 14.88 3.65 -17.57
N ARG A 204 14.82 2.34 -17.88
CA ARG A 204 14.61 1.31 -16.85
C ARG A 204 15.72 1.31 -15.82
N GLU A 205 16.97 1.40 -16.26
CA GLU A 205 18.13 1.49 -15.38
C GLU A 205 18.07 2.72 -14.48
N ARG A 206 17.76 3.90 -15.03
CA ARG A 206 17.59 5.13 -14.23
C ARG A 206 16.48 5.01 -13.21
N ILE A 207 15.32 4.47 -13.59
CA ILE A 207 14.19 4.26 -12.67
C ILE A 207 14.58 3.32 -11.53
N ARG A 208 15.24 2.19 -11.84
CA ARG A 208 15.67 1.22 -10.82
C ARG A 208 16.78 1.77 -9.92
N ALA A 209 17.72 2.54 -10.47
CA ALA A 209 18.76 3.20 -9.69
C ALA A 209 18.18 4.26 -8.74
N GLN A 210 17.18 5.03 -9.19
CA GLN A 210 16.44 5.98 -8.35
C GLN A 210 15.73 5.25 -7.20
N ALA A 211 15.02 4.15 -7.49
CA ALA A 211 14.34 3.35 -6.48
C ALA A 211 15.34 2.76 -5.47
N ALA A 212 16.44 2.17 -5.95
CA ALA A 212 17.48 1.61 -5.09
C ALA A 212 18.12 2.67 -4.16
N THR A 213 18.37 3.88 -4.69
CA THR A 213 18.90 5.00 -3.89
C THR A 213 17.93 5.39 -2.78
N PHE A 214 16.63 5.46 -3.09
CA PHE A 214 15.61 5.76 -2.09
C PHE A 214 15.44 4.64 -1.06
N LEU A 215 15.46 3.38 -1.47
CA LEU A 215 15.40 2.24 -0.55
C LEU A 215 16.61 2.23 0.40
N ALA A 216 17.81 2.49 -0.11
CA ALA A 216 19.02 2.59 0.70
C ALA A 216 18.94 3.74 1.72
N SER A 217 18.27 4.86 1.39
CA SER A 217 18.10 5.96 2.35
C SER A 217 17.11 5.63 3.46
N LEU A 218 16.11 4.76 3.21
CA LEU A 218 15.26 4.21 4.27
C LEU A 218 16.07 3.31 5.21
N ASP A 219 16.93 2.46 4.65
CA ASP A 219 17.74 1.52 5.43
C ASP A 219 18.82 2.26 6.26
N ALA A 220 19.33 3.41 5.78
CA ALA A 220 20.29 4.25 6.48
C ALA A 220 19.69 5.21 7.51
N SER A 221 18.41 5.58 7.35
CA SER A 221 17.68 6.43 8.31
C SER A 221 17.06 5.66 9.46
N GLY A 222 17.09 4.32 9.39
CA GLY A 222 16.73 3.43 10.48
C GLY A 222 17.88 3.26 11.46
N ASP A 223 17.98 4.13 12.46
CA ASP A 223 18.18 3.56 13.79
C ASP A 223 16.97 2.67 14.03
N ALA A 224 17.22 1.38 14.19
CA ALA A 224 16.20 0.40 14.53
C ALA A 224 15.42 0.90 15.73
N GLY A 225 14.09 1.02 15.60
CA GLY A 225 13.26 1.23 16.77
C GLY A 225 12.13 2.25 16.66
N TYR A 226 11.26 2.38 17.66
CA TYR A 226 11.31 1.85 19.03
C TYR A 226 12.68 1.55 19.64
#